data_AF-K2CTP4-F1
#
_entry.id   AF-K2CTP4-F1
#
_cell.length_a   1.000
_cell.length_b   1.000
_cell.length_c   1.000
_cell.angle_alpha   90.00
_cell.angle_beta   90.00
_cell.angle_gamma   90.00
#
_symmetry.space_group_name_H-M   'P 1'
#
loop_
_entity.id
_entity.type
_entity.pdbx_description
1 polymer ?
#
loop_
_entity_poly.entity_id
_entity_poly.type
_entity_poly.pdbx_seq_one_letter_code
_entity_poly.pdbx_strand_id
1 'polypeptide(L)'
;MEIANSVYQQMYDLTESDLSKSIFEFSAQNAAQLPRLPYATNQFDLALCTDFIFHHGLPSEDIASTVKELCRIASEVRLFPLLDNQGKMSNELGPLMLMLQKKNYGVEVREVPDQTGKGRNAMLRIWEQECRL
;
A
#
# COMPACT_ATOMS: atom_id res chain seq x y z
N MET A 1 12.48 5.70 20.87
CA MET A 1 11.35 5.02 20.20
C MET A 1 10.49 5.99 19.37
N GLU A 2 10.63 7.32 19.52
CA GLU A 2 9.88 8.34 18.76
C GLU A 2 10.35 8.58 17.31
N ILE A 3 11.62 8.29 16.98
CA ILE A 3 12.19 8.64 15.66
C ILE A 3 11.61 7.77 14.53
N ALA A 4 11.31 6.49 14.80
CA ALA A 4 10.71 5.61 13.80
C ALA A 4 9.29 6.08 13.43
N ASN A 5 8.49 6.52 14.41
CA ASN A 5 7.12 6.97 14.16
C ASN A 5 7.07 8.17 13.20
N SER A 6 8.00 9.13 13.32
CA SER A 6 8.02 10.31 12.45
C SER A 6 8.29 9.98 10.97
N VAL A 7 9.20 9.03 10.70
CA VAL A 7 9.54 8.64 9.32
C VAL A 7 8.40 7.86 8.67
N TYR A 8 7.83 6.88 9.37
CA TYR A 8 6.71 6.09 8.85
C TYR A 8 5.45 6.95 8.65
N GLN A 9 5.19 7.88 9.56
CA GLN A 9 4.10 8.84 9.42
C GLN A 9 4.26 9.68 8.16
N GLN A 10 5.48 10.13 7.86
CA GLN A 10 5.75 10.89 6.64
C GLN A 10 5.62 10.04 5.37
N MET A 11 6.19 8.83 5.34
CA MET A 11 6.13 7.94 4.17
C MET A 11 4.70 7.59 3.75
N TYR A 12 3.81 7.48 4.73
CA TYR A 12 2.44 7.04 4.51
C TYR A 12 1.38 8.13 4.71
N ASP A 13 1.77 9.36 5.05
CA ASP A 13 0.84 10.42 5.43
C ASP A 13 -0.11 9.99 6.57
N LEU A 14 0.45 9.36 7.62
CA LEU A 14 -0.34 8.89 8.76
C LEU A 14 -0.72 10.07 9.65
N THR A 15 -2.02 10.22 9.87
CA THR A 15 -2.58 11.20 10.81
C THR A 15 -2.60 10.64 12.24
N GLU A 16 -2.83 11.49 13.26
CA GLU A 16 -3.05 11.01 14.64
C GLU A 16 -4.20 9.99 14.72
N SER A 17 -5.25 10.18 13.92
CA SER A 17 -6.37 9.23 13.84
C SER A 17 -5.98 7.90 13.20
N ASP A 18 -4.98 7.87 12.32
CA ASP A 18 -4.49 6.62 11.75
C ASP A 18 -3.68 5.84 12.78
N LEU A 19 -2.99 6.51 13.71
CA LEU A 19 -2.19 5.85 14.74
C LEU A 19 -3.04 5.12 15.79
N SER A 20 -4.33 5.47 15.92
CA SER A 20 -5.27 4.75 16.78
C SER A 20 -5.89 3.51 16.11
N LYS A 21 -5.64 3.29 14.82
CA LYS A 21 -6.19 2.17 14.05
C LYS A 21 -5.39 0.88 14.27
N SER A 22 -6.02 -0.24 13.96
CA SER A 22 -5.31 -1.51 13.79
C SER A 22 -4.53 -1.51 12.47
N ILE A 23 -3.19 -1.52 12.56
CA ILE A 23 -2.28 -1.46 11.41
C ILE A 23 -1.62 -2.81 11.18
N PHE A 24 -1.61 -3.25 9.93
CA PHE A 24 -0.80 -4.36 9.45
C PHE A 24 0.35 -3.85 8.57
N GLU A 25 1.58 -4.26 8.86
CA GLU A 25 2.76 -3.94 8.06
C GLU A 25 3.15 -5.14 7.18
N PHE A 26 2.99 -4.97 5.87
CA PHE A 26 3.40 -5.94 4.87
C PHE A 26 4.86 -5.72 4.44
N SER A 27 5.63 -6.81 4.40
CA SER A 27 7.06 -6.84 4.10
C SER A 27 7.45 -8.18 3.47
N ALA A 28 8.72 -8.33 3.07
CA ALA A 28 9.24 -9.57 2.52
C ALA A 28 9.07 -10.80 3.44
N GLN A 29 9.00 -10.61 4.77
CA GLN A 29 8.86 -11.73 5.72
C GLN A 29 7.49 -12.40 5.64
N ASN A 30 6.42 -11.60 5.49
CA ASN A 30 5.06 -12.11 5.38
C ASN A 30 4.62 -12.34 3.92
N ALA A 31 5.38 -11.85 2.94
CA ALA A 31 5.20 -12.20 1.54
C ALA A 31 5.32 -13.70 1.24
N ALA A 32 6.09 -14.47 2.03
CA ALA A 32 6.19 -15.93 1.90
C ALA A 32 4.87 -16.67 2.15
N GLN A 33 3.86 -16.00 2.71
CA GLN A 33 2.53 -16.55 3.00
C GLN A 33 1.50 -16.19 1.91
N LEU A 34 1.91 -15.44 0.89
CA LEU A 34 1.05 -15.22 -0.28
C LEU A 34 0.75 -16.53 -1.01
N PRO A 35 -0.42 -16.66 -1.67
CA PRO A 35 -1.40 -15.60 -1.93
C PRO A 35 -2.42 -15.38 -0.81
N ARG A 36 -2.31 -16.08 0.34
CA ARG A 36 -3.32 -16.02 1.40
C ARG A 36 -2.68 -15.89 2.79
N LEU A 37 -2.68 -14.68 3.30
CA LEU A 37 -2.22 -14.36 4.64
C LEU A 37 -3.16 -15.00 5.69
N PRO A 38 -2.63 -15.39 6.87
CA PRO A 38 -3.38 -16.07 7.92
C PRO A 38 -4.26 -15.11 8.75
N TYR A 39 -4.89 -14.15 8.09
CA TYR A 39 -5.74 -13.13 8.69
C TYR A 39 -7.16 -13.22 8.16
N ALA A 40 -8.13 -12.88 9.01
CA ALA A 40 -9.53 -12.78 8.61
C ALA A 40 -9.74 -11.63 7.62
N THR A 41 -10.86 -11.67 6.89
CA THR A 41 -11.28 -10.54 6.06
C THR A 41 -11.61 -9.35 6.96
N ASN A 42 -11.18 -8.15 6.59
CA ASN A 42 -11.35 -6.91 7.36
C ASN A 42 -10.88 -7.01 8.82
N GLN A 43 -9.77 -7.74 9.05
CA GLN A 43 -9.17 -7.84 10.37
C GLN A 43 -8.47 -6.56 10.81
N PHE A 44 -8.00 -5.75 9.85
CA PHE A 44 -7.27 -4.52 10.09
C PHE A 44 -8.01 -3.32 9.48
N ASP A 45 -7.77 -2.15 10.03
CA ASP A 45 -8.25 -0.90 9.45
C ASP A 45 -7.32 -0.44 8.33
N LEU A 46 -6.01 -0.63 8.49
CA LEU A 46 -4.98 -0.13 7.58
C LEU A 46 -3.88 -1.18 7.32
N ALA A 47 -3.55 -1.42 6.06
CA ALA A 47 -2.36 -2.16 5.65
C ALA A 47 -1.35 -1.23 4.99
N LEU A 48 -0.10 -1.28 5.44
CA LEU A 48 1.03 -0.53 4.88
C LEU A 48 1.94 -1.51 4.14
N CYS A 49 2.30 -1.20 2.90
CA CYS A 49 3.18 -2.04 2.09
C CYS A 49 4.43 -1.26 1.69
N THR A 50 5.54 -1.52 2.39
CA THR A 50 6.84 -0.85 2.17
C THR A 50 7.68 -1.63 1.16
N ASP A 51 8.26 -0.92 0.18
CA ASP A 51 9.42 -1.35 -0.63
C ASP A 51 9.36 -2.74 -1.30
N PHE A 52 8.18 -3.37 -1.36
CA PHE A 52 8.08 -4.75 -1.81
C PHE A 52 7.63 -4.86 -3.27
N ILE A 53 6.49 -4.27 -3.59
CA ILE A 53 5.75 -4.57 -4.83
C ILE A 53 6.51 -4.16 -6.09
N PHE A 54 6.96 -2.90 -6.15
CA PHE A 54 7.57 -2.36 -7.37
C PHE A 54 9.09 -2.47 -7.39
N HIS A 55 9.73 -2.40 -6.21
CA HIS A 55 11.18 -2.50 -6.10
C HIS A 55 11.70 -3.89 -6.48
N HIS A 56 10.99 -4.96 -6.11
CA HIS A 56 11.40 -6.33 -6.45
C HIS A 56 11.02 -6.75 -7.88
N GLY A 57 10.35 -5.89 -8.65
CA GLY A 57 9.97 -6.20 -10.03
C GLY A 57 9.09 -7.44 -10.15
N LEU A 58 8.12 -7.59 -9.24
CA LEU A 58 7.19 -8.72 -9.25
C LEU A 58 6.41 -8.76 -10.58
N PRO A 59 6.08 -9.96 -11.09
CA PRO A 59 5.13 -10.10 -12.19
C PRO A 59 3.79 -9.42 -11.90
N SER A 60 3.12 -8.87 -12.91
CA SER A 60 1.85 -8.16 -12.76
C SER A 60 0.77 -8.99 -12.05
N GLU A 61 0.76 -10.30 -12.24
CA GLU A 61 -0.19 -11.22 -11.58
C GLU A 61 0.07 -11.33 -10.07
N ASP A 62 1.35 -11.35 -9.66
CA ASP A 62 1.76 -11.39 -8.26
C ASP A 62 1.47 -10.08 -7.56
N ILE A 63 1.69 -8.95 -8.26
CA ILE A 63 1.29 -7.62 -7.78
C ILE A 63 -0.22 -7.59 -7.52
N ALA A 64 -1.02 -8.00 -8.50
CA ALA A 64 -2.47 -7.99 -8.38
C ALA A 64 -2.97 -8.96 -7.29
N SER A 65 -2.34 -10.13 -7.14
CA SER A 65 -2.66 -11.11 -6.09
C SER A 65 -2.37 -10.55 -4.70
N THR A 66 -1.18 -9.98 -4.53
CA THR A 66 -0.72 -9.35 -3.27
C THR A 66 -1.66 -8.23 -2.85
N VAL A 67 -1.93 -7.28 -3.75
CA VAL A 67 -2.76 -6.12 -3.41
C VAL A 67 -4.20 -6.54 -3.10
N LYS A 68 -4.76 -7.52 -3.81
CA LYS A 68 -6.09 -8.06 -3.48
C LYS A 68 -6.12 -8.68 -2.09
N GLU A 69 -5.07 -9.42 -1.72
CA GLU A 69 -4.99 -10.02 -0.39
C GLU A 69 -4.87 -8.97 0.71
N LEU A 70 -4.10 -7.90 0.47
CA LEU A 70 -4.05 -6.76 1.40
C LEU A 70 -5.42 -6.07 1.53
N CYS A 71 -6.12 -5.85 0.42
CA CYS A 71 -7.47 -5.28 0.43
C CYS A 71 -8.50 -6.22 1.08
N ARG A 72 -8.23 -7.53 1.14
CA ARG A 72 -9.11 -8.49 1.84
C ARG A 72 -8.96 -8.34 3.35
N ILE A 73 -7.74 -8.18 3.85
CA ILE A 73 -7.48 -8.19 5.30
C ILE A 73 -7.61 -6.80 5.92
N ALA A 74 -7.56 -5.72 5.12
CA ALA A 74 -7.61 -4.35 5.60
C ALA A 74 -8.59 -3.47 4.82
N SER A 75 -9.24 -2.54 5.53
CA SER A 75 -10.21 -1.60 4.94
C SER A 75 -9.56 -0.54 4.04
N GLU A 76 -8.32 -0.17 4.37
CA GLU A 76 -7.49 0.74 3.59
C GLU A 76 -6.10 0.13 3.38
N VAL A 77 -5.52 0.29 2.19
CA VAL A 77 -4.16 -0.14 1.86
C VAL A 77 -3.37 1.06 1.34
N ARG A 78 -2.16 1.25 1.84
CA ARG A 78 -1.21 2.26 1.35
C ARG A 78 0.06 1.59 0.84
N LEU A 79 0.38 1.82 -0.44
CA LEU A 79 1.57 1.28 -1.09
C LEU A 79 2.61 2.39 -1.27
N PHE A 80 3.80 2.22 -0.70
CA PHE A 80 4.90 3.16 -0.85
C PHE A 80 6.25 2.40 -0.90
N PRO A 81 7.21 2.82 -1.75
CA PRO A 81 7.10 3.81 -2.82
C PRO A 81 6.42 3.21 -4.07
N LEU A 82 6.00 4.08 -5.00
CA LEU A 82 5.48 3.68 -6.32
C LEU A 82 6.56 3.53 -7.40
N LEU A 83 7.82 3.51 -6.97
CA LEU A 83 8.99 3.50 -7.84
C LEU A 83 9.51 2.08 -8.06
N ASP A 84 10.03 1.82 -9.26
CA ASP A 84 10.79 0.62 -9.59
C ASP A 84 12.22 0.67 -9.01
N ASN A 85 13.00 -0.38 -9.26
CA ASN A 85 14.40 -0.48 -8.82
C ASN A 85 15.35 0.54 -9.48
N GLN A 86 14.93 1.24 -10.54
CA GLN A 86 15.66 2.36 -11.17
C GLN A 86 15.18 3.72 -10.61
N GLY A 87 14.28 3.69 -9.64
CA GLY A 87 13.62 4.83 -9.05
C GLY A 87 12.54 5.46 -9.94
N LYS A 88 12.21 4.91 -11.11
CA LYS A 88 11.16 5.46 -12.00
C LYS A 88 9.78 5.01 -11.57
N MET A 89 8.74 5.77 -11.92
CA MET A 89 7.36 5.33 -11.69
C MET A 89 7.16 3.98 -12.38
N SER A 90 6.65 3.00 -11.63
CA SER A 90 6.47 1.66 -12.18
C SER A 90 5.42 1.64 -13.29
N ASN A 91 5.72 0.95 -14.40
CA ASN A 91 4.77 0.72 -15.48
C ASN A 91 3.56 -0.13 -15.03
N GLU A 92 3.70 -0.84 -13.90
CA GLU A 92 2.64 -1.68 -13.32
C GLU A 92 1.60 -0.87 -12.53
N LEU A 93 1.89 0.39 -12.19
CA LEU A 93 0.98 1.25 -11.42
C LEU A 93 -0.34 1.48 -12.17
N GLY A 94 -0.28 1.83 -13.46
CA GLY A 94 -1.47 2.06 -14.29
C GLY A 94 -2.38 0.84 -14.39
N PRO A 95 -1.85 -0.34 -14.80
CA PRO A 95 -2.58 -1.59 -14.82
C PRO A 95 -3.19 -1.97 -13.46
N LEU A 96 -2.44 -1.80 -12.36
CA LEU A 96 -2.92 -2.06 -11.00
C LEU A 96 -4.11 -1.17 -10.64
N MET A 97 -4.00 0.14 -10.86
CA MET A 97 -5.08 1.09 -10.58
C MET A 97 -6.33 0.77 -11.39
N LEU A 98 -6.18 0.45 -12.68
CA LEU A 98 -7.31 0.07 -13.53
C LEU A 98 -8.00 -1.21 -13.04
N MET A 99 -7.22 -2.20 -12.59
CA MET A 99 -7.74 -3.44 -12.02
C MET A 99 -8.54 -3.19 -10.74
N LEU A 100 -8.02 -2.34 -9.85
CA LEU A 100 -8.68 -1.94 -8.60
C LEU A 100 -9.98 -1.18 -8.86
N GLN A 101 -9.97 -0.21 -9.78
CA GLN A 101 -11.16 0.54 -10.18
C GLN A 101 -12.25 -0.36 -10.78
N LYS A 102 -11.88 -1.34 -11.62
CA LYS A 102 -12.82 -2.35 -12.15
C LYS A 102 -13.43 -3.25 -11.06
N LYS A 103 -12.82 -3.29 -9.88
CA LYS A 103 -13.32 -3.98 -8.68
C LYS A 103 -14.03 -3.05 -7.70
N ASN A 104 -14.35 -1.82 -8.10
CA ASN A 104 -15.00 -0.79 -7.29
C ASN A 104 -14.18 -0.35 -6.06
N TYR A 105 -12.86 -0.45 -6.11
CA TYR A 105 -12.01 0.22 -5.11
C TYR A 105 -11.85 1.70 -5.44
N GLY A 106 -11.81 2.53 -4.41
CA GLY A 106 -11.26 3.88 -4.47
C GLY A 106 -9.74 3.79 -4.58
N VAL A 107 -9.16 4.57 -5.48
CA VAL A 107 -7.70 4.65 -5.64
C VAL A 107 -7.29 6.11 -5.76
N GLU A 108 -6.20 6.47 -5.09
CA GLU A 108 -5.65 7.82 -5.11
C GLU A 108 -4.13 7.76 -5.03
N VAL A 109 -3.46 8.45 -5.94
CA VAL A 109 -2.01 8.67 -5.83
C VAL A 109 -1.81 9.99 -5.08
N ARG A 110 -1.13 9.94 -3.94
CA ARG A 110 -0.79 11.11 -3.14
C ARG A 110 0.70 11.33 -3.12
N GLU A 111 1.12 12.58 -3.28
CA GLU A 111 2.47 12.99 -2.92
C GLU A 111 2.61 12.92 -1.39
N VAL A 112 3.73 12.38 -0.92
CA VAL A 112 4.05 12.29 0.51
C VAL A 112 5.36 13.01 0.79
N PRO A 113 5.55 13.59 2.00
CA PRO A 113 6.76 14.33 2.33
C PRO A 113 8.04 13.55 1.98
N ASP A 114 8.92 14.20 1.20
CA ASP A 114 10.18 13.62 0.79
C ASP A 114 11.34 14.03 1.69
N GLN A 115 11.89 13.07 2.43
CA GLN A 115 13.08 13.28 3.25
C GLN A 115 14.35 13.50 2.39
N THR A 116 14.32 13.10 1.12
CA THR A 116 15.47 13.19 0.20
C THR A 116 15.44 14.43 -0.69
N GLY A 117 14.31 15.15 -0.76
CA GLY A 117 14.13 16.36 -1.57
C GLY A 117 14.22 16.13 -3.09
N LYS A 118 14.05 14.89 -3.57
CA LYS A 118 14.14 14.52 -4.99
C LYS A 118 12.79 14.50 -5.69
N GLY A 119 11.68 14.68 -4.97
CA GLY A 119 10.34 14.88 -5.55
C GLY A 119 9.75 13.63 -6.21
N ARG A 120 10.15 12.43 -5.76
CA ARG A 120 9.70 11.14 -6.32
C ARG A 120 8.91 10.33 -5.29
N ASN A 121 8.29 11.02 -4.33
CA ASN A 121 7.64 10.38 -3.20
C ASN A 121 6.13 10.44 -3.40
N ALA A 122 5.62 9.36 -3.97
CA ALA A 122 4.19 9.15 -4.10
C ALA A 122 3.80 7.83 -3.45
N MET A 123 2.59 7.80 -2.89
CA MET A 123 1.95 6.66 -2.26
C MET A 123 0.62 6.40 -2.96
N LEU A 124 0.30 5.12 -3.21
CA LEU A 124 -1.01 4.72 -3.72
C LEU A 124 -1.88 4.34 -2.53
N ARG A 125 -2.96 5.09 -2.31
CA ARG A 125 -3.99 4.79 -1.33
C ARG A 125 -5.13 4.05 -2.01
N ILE A 126 -5.59 2.97 -1.38
CA ILE A 126 -6.65 2.08 -1.87
C ILE A 126 -7.64 1.87 -0.73
N TRP A 127 -8.93 1.97 -1.00
CA TRP A 127 -9.98 1.70 0.00
C TRP A 127 -11.22 1.15 -0.67
N GLU A 128 -12.03 0.37 0.07
CA GLU A 128 -13.34 -0.02 -0.41
C GLU A 128 -14.21 1.22 -0.63
N GLN A 129 -14.85 1.37 -1.80
CA GLN A 129 -15.87 2.39 -1.93
C GLN A 129 -17.05 1.97 -1.06
N GLU A 130 -17.36 2.75 -0.03
CA GLU A 130 -18.59 2.58 0.72
C GLU A 130 -19.79 2.68 -0.25
N CYS A 131 -20.38 1.54 -0.60
CA CYS A 131 -21.78 1.52 -1.01
C CYS A 131 -22.61 1.67 0.26
N ARG A 132 -22.84 2.91 0.69
CA ARG A 132 -23.97 3.22 1.58
C ARG A 132 -25.24 3.14 0.74
N LEU A 133 -25.85 1.95 0.71
CA LEU A 133 -27.27 1.80 0.36
C LEU A 133 -28.12 2.09 1.60
#